data_AF-A0A955F5Q0-F1
#
_entry.id   AF-A0A955F5Q0-F1
#
_cell.length_a   1.000
_cell.length_b   1.000
_cell.length_c   1.000
_cell.angle_alpha   90.00
_cell.angle_beta   90.00
_cell.angle_gamma   90.00
#
_symmetry.space_group_name_H-M   'P 1'
#
loop_
_entity.id
_entity.type
_entity.pdbx_description
1 polymer ?
#
loop_
_entity_poly.entity_id
_entity_poly.type
_entity_poly.pdbx_seq_one_letter_code
_entity_poly.pdbx_strand_id
1 'polypeptide(L)'
;MSTPNASPATTTATRSGSRVVVTRTDDGLIAGAEPIIAVMADSADIMAFTPAAAGDLSAMLARAATDTIAVQIRVTNSYPDAAFEHILDVTAPAPRDDEYADDWAYDNLYEYTGEGPEYSSVPAAYEVEILSAPSPFEHLVGLKVDSYG
;
A
#
# COMPACT_ATOMS: atom_id res chain seq x y z
N MET A 1 -11.34 17.53 -48.14
CA MET A 1 -11.19 16.65 -46.96
C MET A 1 -9.75 16.75 -46.52
N SER A 2 -9.49 17.23 -45.31
CA SER A 2 -8.14 17.31 -44.73
C SER A 2 -7.96 16.15 -43.78
N THR A 3 -6.87 15.39 -43.92
CA THR A 3 -6.45 14.34 -42.98
C THR A 3 -6.05 14.97 -41.63
N PRO A 4 -6.53 14.47 -40.48
CA PRO A 4 -6.04 14.92 -39.18
C PRO A 4 -4.56 14.54 -39.02
N ASN A 5 -3.74 15.50 -38.57
CA ASN A 5 -2.35 15.26 -38.20
C ASN A 5 -2.32 14.80 -36.74
N ALA A 6 -2.05 13.52 -36.50
CA ALA A 6 -1.80 13.03 -35.14
C ALA A 6 -0.50 13.63 -34.58
N SER A 7 -0.57 14.16 -33.36
CA SER A 7 0.60 14.68 -32.64
C SER A 7 1.66 13.57 -32.42
N PRO A 8 2.96 13.85 -32.58
CA PRO A 8 4.01 12.84 -32.40
C PRO A 8 4.14 12.43 -30.94
N ALA A 9 4.12 11.12 -30.68
CA ALA A 9 4.34 10.56 -29.34
C ALA A 9 5.74 10.94 -28.82
N THR A 10 5.82 11.39 -27.57
CA THR A 10 7.12 11.62 -26.90
C THR A 10 7.54 10.32 -26.22
N THR A 11 8.76 9.85 -26.50
CA THR A 11 9.25 8.58 -25.96
C THR A 11 10.65 8.71 -25.40
N THR A 12 10.88 8.15 -24.21
CA THR A 12 12.22 8.02 -23.61
C THR A 12 12.48 6.54 -23.35
N ALA A 13 13.61 6.02 -23.84
CA ALA A 13 14.01 4.64 -23.61
C ALA A 13 14.91 4.56 -22.36
N THR A 14 14.66 3.59 -21.49
CA THR A 14 15.60 3.24 -20.41
C THR A 14 16.57 2.17 -20.89
N ARG A 15 17.73 2.06 -20.21
CA ARG A 15 18.83 1.15 -20.57
C ARG A 15 18.46 -0.34 -20.52
N SER A 16 17.36 -0.70 -19.86
CA SER A 16 16.83 -2.07 -19.77
C SER A 16 15.91 -2.46 -20.92
N GLY A 17 15.65 -1.58 -21.90
CA GLY A 17 14.68 -1.82 -22.97
C GLY A 17 13.23 -1.50 -22.60
N SER A 18 12.96 -1.14 -21.34
CA SER A 18 11.64 -0.67 -20.89
C SER A 18 11.39 0.74 -21.44
N ARG A 19 10.26 0.92 -22.15
CA ARG A 19 9.87 2.18 -22.80
C ARG A 19 8.52 2.63 -22.25
N VAL A 20 8.51 3.78 -21.57
CA VAL A 20 7.25 4.47 -21.25
C VAL A 20 6.91 5.35 -22.45
N VAL A 21 5.81 5.03 -23.12
CA VAL A 21 5.29 5.81 -24.25
C VAL A 21 4.08 6.58 -23.74
N VAL A 22 4.22 7.91 -23.65
CA VAL A 22 3.09 8.79 -23.33
C VAL A 22 2.48 9.24 -24.65
N THR A 23 1.35 8.65 -25.00
CA THR A 23 0.58 9.02 -26.19
C THR A 23 -0.58 9.91 -25.75
N ARG A 24 -0.60 11.18 -26.15
CA ARG A 24 -1.85 11.97 -26.13
C ARG A 24 -2.70 11.52 -27.31
N THR A 25 -3.78 10.81 -27.03
CA THR A 25 -4.77 10.39 -28.02
C THR A 25 -5.79 11.50 -28.24
N ASP A 26 -5.41 12.51 -29.03
CA ASP A 26 -6.29 13.63 -29.36
C ASP A 26 -7.37 13.27 -30.42
N ASP A 27 -7.52 12.01 -30.84
CA ASP A 27 -8.48 11.62 -31.90
C ASP A 27 -9.43 10.44 -31.54
N GLY A 28 -9.65 10.16 -30.25
CA GLY A 28 -10.46 8.97 -29.88
C GLY A 28 -11.04 8.94 -28.48
N LEU A 29 -11.18 10.10 -27.82
CA LEU A 29 -11.99 10.19 -26.62
C LEU A 29 -13.45 10.04 -27.02
N ILE A 30 -14.19 9.13 -26.37
CA ILE A 30 -15.64 9.34 -26.22
C ILE A 30 -15.78 10.77 -25.69
N ALA A 31 -16.68 11.57 -26.24
CA ALA A 31 -17.03 12.82 -25.60
C ALA A 31 -17.48 12.52 -24.16
N GLY A 32 -16.54 12.64 -23.21
CA GLY A 32 -16.74 12.35 -21.78
C GLY A 32 -15.81 11.34 -21.08
N ALA A 33 -14.84 10.64 -21.70
CA ALA A 33 -13.96 9.75 -20.90
C ALA A 33 -12.53 9.55 -21.45
N GLU A 34 -11.51 9.74 -20.59
CA GLU A 34 -10.07 9.61 -20.85
C GLU A 34 -9.44 8.33 -20.25
N PRO A 35 -8.60 7.58 -21.00
CA PRO A 35 -7.65 6.64 -20.42
C PRO A 35 -6.44 7.39 -19.82
N ILE A 36 -6.09 7.11 -18.56
CA ILE A 36 -5.06 7.87 -17.81
C ILE A 36 -3.64 7.30 -18.03
N ILE A 37 -3.49 6.00 -18.28
CA ILE A 37 -2.21 5.31 -18.53
C ILE A 37 -2.42 4.24 -19.62
N ALA A 38 -1.50 4.16 -20.59
CA ALA A 38 -1.42 3.09 -21.58
C ALA A 38 -0.04 2.44 -21.54
N VAL A 39 0.02 1.12 -21.37
CA VAL A 39 1.26 0.35 -21.39
C VAL A 39 1.28 -0.48 -22.67
N MET A 40 2.30 -0.30 -23.50
CA MET A 40 2.50 -1.14 -24.69
C MET A 40 3.29 -2.37 -24.30
N ALA A 41 2.70 -3.55 -24.48
CA ALA A 41 3.38 -4.82 -24.28
C ALA A 41 4.38 -5.11 -25.42
N ASP A 42 5.28 -6.06 -25.20
CA ASP A 42 6.29 -6.49 -26.18
C ASP A 42 5.65 -7.07 -27.46
N SER A 43 4.41 -7.55 -27.36
CA SER A 43 3.58 -7.99 -28.49
C SER A 43 3.02 -6.83 -29.34
N ALA A 44 3.29 -5.57 -28.96
CA ALA A 44 2.68 -4.35 -29.47
C ALA A 44 1.19 -4.16 -29.12
N ASP A 45 0.63 -4.99 -28.22
CA ASP A 45 -0.71 -4.78 -27.70
C ASP A 45 -0.74 -3.60 -26.72
N ILE A 46 -1.80 -2.79 -26.79
CA ILE A 46 -2.01 -1.65 -25.89
C ILE A 46 -2.90 -2.12 -24.74
N MET A 47 -2.35 -2.14 -23.53
CA MET A 47 -3.13 -2.29 -22.30
C MET A 47 -3.68 -0.93 -21.89
N ALA A 48 -4.99 -0.74 -22.09
CA ALA A 48 -5.71 0.44 -21.63
C ALA A 48 -6.35 0.16 -20.26
N PHE A 49 -6.10 1.03 -19.29
CA PHE A 49 -6.69 0.94 -17.96
C PHE A 49 -7.89 1.88 -17.83
N THR A 50 -8.94 1.42 -17.16
CA THR A 50 -9.97 2.32 -16.63
C THR A 50 -9.35 3.23 -15.56
N PRO A 51 -9.93 4.40 -15.25
CA PRO A 51 -9.44 5.24 -14.16
C PRO A 51 -9.27 4.51 -12.82
N ALA A 52 -10.20 3.59 -12.50
CA ALA A 52 -10.12 2.76 -11.30
C ALA A 52 -8.91 1.82 -11.34
N ALA A 53 -8.74 1.05 -12.42
CA ALA A 53 -7.62 0.12 -12.55
C ALA A 53 -6.25 0.83 -12.61
N ALA A 54 -6.19 2.05 -13.18
CA ALA A 54 -4.99 2.88 -13.15
C ALA A 54 -4.66 3.34 -11.72
N GLY A 55 -5.68 3.67 -10.92
CA GLY A 55 -5.55 3.98 -9.50
C GLY A 55 -5.01 2.79 -8.70
N ASP A 56 -5.59 1.61 -8.90
CA ASP A 56 -5.15 0.38 -8.22
C ASP A 56 -3.69 0.05 -8.55
N LEU A 57 -3.31 0.11 -9.82
CA LEU A 57 -1.93 -0.10 -10.25
C LEU A 57 -0.97 0.94 -9.64
N SER A 58 -1.38 2.21 -9.59
CA SER A 58 -0.59 3.27 -8.95
C SER A 58 -0.38 2.99 -7.47
N ALA A 59 -1.41 2.50 -6.76
CA ALA A 59 -1.30 2.15 -5.36
C ALA A 59 -0.36 0.96 -5.14
N MET A 60 -0.46 -0.08 -5.97
CA MET A 60 0.47 -1.22 -5.95
C MET A 60 1.92 -0.78 -6.14
N LEU A 61 2.19 0.06 -7.15
CA LEU A 61 3.54 0.57 -7.40
C LEU A 61 4.06 1.44 -6.24
N ALA A 62 3.19 2.27 -5.64
CA ALA A 62 3.54 3.07 -4.48
C ALA A 62 3.92 2.18 -3.27
N ARG A 63 3.15 1.12 -3.00
CA ARG A 63 3.49 0.15 -1.94
C ARG A 63 4.81 -0.55 -2.22
N ALA A 64 5.00 -1.07 -3.43
CA ALA A 64 6.23 -1.77 -3.83
C ALA A 64 7.50 -0.88 -3.74
N ALA A 65 7.34 0.44 -3.89
CA ALA A 65 8.42 1.41 -3.77
C ALA A 65 8.62 1.96 -2.34
N THR A 66 7.78 1.58 -1.38
CA THR A 66 7.85 2.06 0.00
C THR A 66 8.61 1.05 0.85
N ASP A 67 9.70 1.47 1.49
CA ASP A 67 10.47 0.59 2.38
C ASP A 67 9.92 0.56 3.81
N THR A 68 9.37 1.68 4.29
CA THR A 68 8.87 1.86 5.66
C THR A 68 7.60 2.68 5.68
N ILE A 69 6.68 2.37 6.60
CA ILE A 69 5.46 3.13 6.85
C ILE A 69 5.41 3.64 8.29
N ALA A 70 4.82 4.83 8.46
CA ALA A 70 4.48 5.37 9.76
C ALA A 70 3.01 5.05 10.06
N VAL A 71 2.75 4.32 11.14
CA VAL A 71 1.41 3.91 11.57
C VAL A 71 1.15 4.42 12.99
N GLN A 72 -0.11 4.72 13.28
CA GLN A 72 -0.55 4.90 14.66
C GLN A 72 -1.22 3.61 15.12
N ILE A 73 -0.78 3.06 16.24
CA ILE A 73 -1.31 1.83 16.82
C ILE A 73 -1.94 2.07 18.18
N ARG A 74 -2.96 1.30 18.52
CA ARG A 74 -3.44 1.11 19.89
C ARG A 74 -2.88 -0.21 20.40
N VAL A 75 -2.17 -0.16 21.52
CA VAL A 75 -1.70 -1.34 22.26
C VAL A 75 -2.59 -1.50 23.49
N THR A 76 -3.12 -2.70 23.69
CA THR A 76 -3.91 -3.06 24.88
C THR A 76 -3.25 -4.22 25.59
N ASN A 77 -2.86 -4.01 26.84
CA ASN A 77 -2.24 -5.02 27.70
C ASN A 77 -3.20 -5.35 28.85
N SER A 78 -3.73 -6.58 28.87
CA SER A 78 -4.70 -7.03 29.88
C SER A 78 -4.09 -8.11 30.77
N TYR A 79 -3.83 -7.75 32.02
CA TYR A 79 -3.36 -8.62 33.10
C TYR A 79 -4.54 -8.99 34.03
N PRO A 80 -4.38 -9.99 34.93
CA PRO A 80 -5.45 -10.39 35.85
C PRO A 80 -5.97 -9.25 36.73
N ASP A 81 -5.09 -8.35 37.16
CA ASP A 81 -5.40 -7.29 38.13
C ASP A 81 -5.25 -5.87 37.55
N ALA A 82 -4.86 -5.74 36.28
CA ALA A 82 -4.58 -4.44 35.66
C ALA A 82 -4.82 -4.47 34.14
N ALA A 83 -5.22 -3.34 33.58
CA ALA A 83 -5.34 -3.15 32.14
C ALA A 83 -4.73 -1.81 31.74
N PHE A 84 -3.99 -1.81 30.63
CA PHE A 84 -3.31 -0.64 30.09
C PHE A 84 -3.64 -0.48 28.61
N GLU A 85 -3.81 0.77 28.20
CA GLU A 85 -4.02 1.15 26.81
C GLU A 85 -3.03 2.26 26.45
N HIS A 86 -2.34 2.10 25.33
CA HIS A 86 -1.40 3.09 24.78
C HIS A 86 -1.71 3.37 23.32
N ILE A 87 -1.60 4.64 22.94
CA ILE A 87 -1.59 5.04 21.52
C ILE A 87 -0.16 5.44 21.17
N LEU A 88 0.42 4.76 20.20
CA LEU A 88 1.81 4.93 19.80
C LEU A 88 1.91 5.26 18.31
N ASP A 89 2.80 6.18 17.96
CA ASP A 89 3.22 6.41 16.58
C ASP A 89 4.48 5.57 16.31
N VAL A 90 4.39 4.61 15.39
CA VAL A 90 5.42 3.61 15.10
C VAL A 90 5.86 3.72 13.64
N THR A 91 7.16 3.55 13.40
CA THR A 91 7.69 3.34 12.06
C THR A 91 8.06 1.87 11.91
N ALA A 92 7.45 1.19 10.94
CA ALA A 92 7.67 -0.22 10.66
C ALA A 92 8.08 -0.42 9.19
N PRO A 93 8.75 -1.53 8.85
CA PRO A 93 8.90 -1.96 7.45
C PRO A 93 7.54 -2.00 6.75
N ALA A 94 7.48 -1.55 5.50
CA ALA A 94 6.25 -1.66 4.73
C ALA A 94 5.96 -3.14 4.43
N PRO A 95 4.71 -3.62 4.63
CA PRO A 95 4.34 -4.98 4.27
C PRO A 95 4.54 -5.20 2.77
N ARG A 96 5.08 -6.37 2.43
CA ARG A 96 5.26 -6.76 1.02
C ARG A 96 3.95 -7.32 0.47
N ASP A 97 3.70 -7.12 -0.83
CA ASP A 97 2.44 -7.59 -1.46
C ASP A 97 2.29 -9.13 -1.43
N ASP A 98 3.36 -9.89 -1.16
CA ASP A 98 3.37 -11.36 -1.03
C ASP A 98 3.35 -11.86 0.43
N GLU A 99 3.25 -10.95 1.40
CA GLU A 99 3.19 -11.24 2.83
C GLU A 99 1.75 -11.16 3.36
N TYR A 100 1.38 -12.02 4.30
CA TYR A 100 0.09 -11.93 4.97
C TYR A 100 0.10 -10.77 5.99
N ALA A 101 -0.97 -9.98 6.02
CA ALA A 101 -0.99 -8.75 6.81
C ALA A 101 -0.95 -9.01 8.33
N ASP A 102 -1.58 -10.08 8.79
CA ASP A 102 -1.56 -10.57 10.17
C ASP A 102 -0.16 -11.03 10.59
N ASP A 103 0.52 -11.83 9.76
CA ASP A 103 1.92 -12.22 9.98
C ASP A 103 2.82 -10.98 10.08
N TRP A 104 2.71 -10.05 9.13
CA TRP A 104 3.46 -8.79 9.14
C TRP A 104 3.21 -7.98 10.42
N ALA A 105 1.95 -7.84 10.83
CA ALA A 105 1.58 -7.06 12.01
C ALA A 105 2.07 -7.74 13.29
N TYR A 106 2.04 -9.07 13.36
CA TYR A 106 2.62 -9.82 14.48
C TYR A 106 4.13 -9.57 14.57
N ASP A 107 4.85 -9.74 13.46
CA ASP A 107 6.31 -9.63 13.45
C ASP A 107 6.82 -8.21 13.75
N ASN A 108 6.07 -7.17 13.34
CA ASN A 108 6.54 -5.78 13.41
C ASN A 108 5.87 -4.92 14.47
N LEU A 109 4.68 -5.29 14.97
CA LEU A 109 3.91 -4.45 15.90
C LEU A 109 3.68 -5.11 17.26
N TYR A 110 3.74 -6.44 17.35
CA TYR A 110 3.49 -7.14 18.61
C TYR A 110 4.59 -6.86 19.67
N GLU A 111 5.79 -6.49 19.24
CA GLU A 111 6.90 -6.12 20.13
C GLU A 111 6.61 -4.91 21.04
N TYR A 112 5.63 -4.08 20.67
CA TYR A 112 5.22 -2.91 21.45
C TYR A 112 4.28 -3.24 22.61
N THR A 113 3.94 -4.52 22.79
CA THR A 113 3.10 -5.01 23.89
C THR A 113 3.89 -5.27 25.18
N GLY A 114 3.18 -5.37 26.29
CA GLY A 114 3.75 -5.65 27.61
C GLY A 114 4.14 -4.42 28.41
N GLU A 115 4.11 -4.57 29.74
CA GLU A 115 4.35 -3.49 30.71
C GLU A 115 5.64 -3.73 31.50
N GLY A 116 6.79 -3.64 30.84
CA GLY A 116 8.09 -3.67 31.51
C GLY A 116 8.38 -4.90 32.39
N PRO A 117 9.43 -4.83 33.23
CA PRO A 117 9.91 -5.99 33.99
C PRO A 117 8.97 -6.47 35.10
N GLU A 118 8.10 -5.61 35.62
CA GLU A 118 7.20 -5.96 36.73
C GLU A 118 6.05 -6.87 36.28
N TYR A 119 5.67 -6.81 35.00
CA TYR A 119 4.64 -7.64 34.40
C TYR A 119 5.19 -8.81 33.56
N SER A 120 6.51 -8.97 33.45
CA SER A 120 7.13 -9.94 32.51
C SER A 120 6.85 -11.41 32.82
N SER A 121 6.46 -11.75 34.05
CA SER A 121 6.10 -13.11 34.46
C SER A 121 4.59 -13.30 34.71
N VAL A 122 3.79 -12.28 34.41
CA VAL A 122 2.35 -12.31 34.64
C VAL A 122 1.66 -12.73 33.34
N PRO A 123 0.81 -13.78 33.35
CA PRO A 123 0.01 -14.12 32.18
C PRO A 123 -0.84 -12.92 31.74
N ALA A 124 -0.91 -12.66 30.44
CA ALA A 124 -1.62 -11.50 29.91
C ALA A 124 -2.22 -11.81 28.55
N ALA A 125 -3.26 -11.07 28.20
CA ALA A 125 -3.75 -10.96 26.84
C ALA A 125 -3.26 -9.63 26.25
N TYR A 126 -2.62 -9.70 25.10
CA TYR A 126 -2.08 -8.54 24.39
C TYR A 126 -2.81 -8.38 23.07
N GLU A 127 -3.15 -7.15 22.73
CA GLU A 127 -3.76 -6.78 21.45
C GLU A 127 -3.05 -5.54 20.89
N VAL A 128 -2.83 -5.53 19.58
CA VAL A 128 -2.40 -4.35 18.83
C VAL A 128 -3.38 -4.11 17.68
N GLU A 129 -3.87 -2.87 17.56
CA GLU A 129 -4.77 -2.42 16.49
C GLU A 129 -4.16 -1.25 15.73
N ILE A 130 -4.17 -1.29 14.40
CA ILE A 130 -3.74 -0.14 13.57
C ILE A 130 -4.88 0.87 13.47
N LEU A 131 -4.66 2.07 13.99
CA LEU A 131 -5.63 3.17 13.97
C LEU A 131 -5.49 4.07 12.74
N SER A 132 -4.26 4.23 12.24
CA SER A 132 -4.01 5.01 11.02
C SER A 132 -2.79 4.49 10.26
N ALA A 133 -2.83 4.65 8.94
CA ALA A 133 -1.78 4.25 8.01
C ALA A 133 -1.74 5.24 6.83
N PRO A 134 -0.61 5.36 6.11
CA PRO A 134 -0.50 6.24 4.95
C PRO A 134 -1.34 5.75 3.77
N SER A 135 -1.67 6.65 2.84
CA SER A 135 -2.66 6.43 1.77
C SER A 135 -2.51 5.15 0.92
N PRO A 136 -1.31 4.63 0.59
CA PRO A 136 -1.20 3.33 -0.10
C PRO A 136 -1.53 2.12 0.79
N PHE A 137 -1.57 2.29 2.10
CA PHE A 137 -1.66 1.26 3.15
C PHE A 137 -2.91 1.42 4.04
N GLU A 138 -3.88 2.26 3.65
CA GLU A 138 -5.13 2.47 4.40
C GLU A 138 -5.92 1.18 4.65
N HIS A 139 -5.75 0.17 3.79
CA HIS A 139 -6.36 -1.15 3.96
C HIS A 139 -5.88 -1.90 5.22
N LEU A 140 -4.79 -1.47 5.85
CA LEU A 140 -4.32 -2.00 7.14
C LEU A 140 -5.06 -1.41 8.34
N VAL A 141 -5.79 -0.30 8.18
CA VAL A 141 -6.51 0.33 9.30
C VAL A 141 -7.60 -0.61 9.80
N GLY A 142 -7.62 -0.84 11.12
CA GLY A 142 -8.50 -1.80 11.78
C GLY A 142 -7.97 -3.24 11.81
N LEU A 143 -6.80 -3.51 11.21
CA LEU A 143 -6.10 -4.77 11.41
C LEU A 143 -5.74 -4.93 12.89
N LYS A 144 -6.02 -6.11 13.43
CA LYS A 144 -5.76 -6.49 14.82
C LYS A 144 -4.94 -7.75 14.87
N VAL A 145 -3.99 -7.79 15.81
CA VAL A 145 -3.24 -8.99 16.17
C VAL A 145 -3.29 -9.14 17.68
N ASP A 146 -3.53 -10.36 18.15
CA ASP A 146 -3.61 -10.65 19.58
C ASP A 146 -2.77 -11.88 19.98
N SER A 147 -2.70 -12.15 21.29
CA SER A 147 -1.93 -13.27 21.87
C SER A 147 -2.38 -14.68 21.45
N TYR A 148 -3.50 -14.82 20.74
CA TYR A 148 -4.05 -16.11 20.30
C TYR A 148 -3.75 -16.43 18.82
N GLY A 149 -3.16 -15.49 18.07
CA GLY A 149 -2.94 -15.61 16.62
C GLY A 149 -4.12 -15.07 15.85
#